data_AF-A0A9J6FEL6-F1
#
_entry.id   AF-A0A9J6FEL6-F1
#
_cell.length_a   1.000
_cell.length_b   1.000
_cell.length_c   1.000
_cell.angle_alpha   90.00
_cell.angle_beta   90.00
_cell.angle_gamma   90.00
#
_symmetry.space_group_name_H-M   'P 1'
#
loop_
_entity.id
_entity.type
_entity.pdbx_description
1 polymer ?
#
loop_
_entity_poly.entity_id
_entity_poly.type
_entity_poly.pdbx_seq_one_letter_code
_entity_poly.pdbx_strand_id
1 'polypeptide(L)'
;MASSSRVSTAPSVRIFSSVCTSKLSKNAKQVIANAYARTRMRSPAKCEQEVLSVVSEDTGVSTRTVAKLKAECLRGNFVSPKRRPRDVTISSTRTVKHDSFTVHAIRLKVQSMYAKREIPALDSVPKAVHGDNDSPNFTNNDLVEVNEVHGIHV
;
A
#
# COMPACT_ATOMS: atom_id res chain seq x y z
N MET A 1 56.35 23.29 36.30
CA MET A 1 55.52 23.77 35.17
C MET A 1 54.63 22.63 34.73
N ALA A 2 53.31 22.73 34.95
CA ALA A 2 52.36 21.67 34.59
C ALA A 2 51.44 22.19 33.49
N SER A 3 51.64 21.69 32.26
CA SER A 3 50.82 22.03 31.10
C SER A 3 49.67 21.05 31.00
N SER A 4 48.47 21.48 31.40
CA SER A 4 47.25 20.67 31.35
C SER A 4 46.70 20.66 29.92
N SER A 5 46.85 19.54 29.22
CA SER A 5 46.28 19.31 27.88
C SER A 5 44.76 19.17 27.97
N ARG A 6 44.02 20.10 27.35
CA ARG A 6 42.57 20.00 27.21
C ARG A 6 42.23 18.93 26.16
N VAL A 7 41.60 17.85 26.59
CA VAL A 7 40.98 16.85 25.71
C VAL A 7 39.79 17.54 25.03
N SER A 8 39.94 17.87 23.75
CA SER A 8 38.84 18.36 22.91
C SER A 8 37.92 17.18 22.59
N THR A 9 36.86 17.01 23.40
CA THR A 9 35.80 16.06 23.09
C THR A 9 35.05 16.55 21.86
N ALA A 10 35.30 15.91 20.71
CA ALA A 10 34.57 16.19 19.48
C ALA A 10 33.06 16.07 19.72
N PRO A 11 32.22 16.96 19.15
CA PRO A 11 30.78 16.87 19.32
C PRO A 11 30.30 15.52 18.77
N SER A 12 29.55 14.79 19.58
CA SER A 12 28.89 13.54 19.19
C SER A 12 28.02 13.81 17.95
N VAL A 13 28.51 13.38 16.79
CA VAL A 13 27.77 13.47 15.53
C VAL A 13 26.59 12.52 15.66
N ARG A 14 25.38 13.08 15.76
CA ARG A 14 24.14 12.30 15.72
C ARG A 14 23.97 11.78 14.30
N ILE A 15 24.41 10.55 14.06
CA ILE A 15 24.07 9.84 12.84
C ILE A 15 22.60 9.45 12.98
N PHE A 16 21.74 10.03 12.12
CA PHE A 16 20.34 9.64 12.04
C PHE A 16 20.28 8.19 11.53
N SER A 17 20.19 7.23 12.46
CA SER A 17 20.21 5.79 12.19
C SER A 17 18.90 5.24 11.64
N SER A 18 17.86 6.08 11.53
CA SER A 18 16.56 5.68 11.01
C SER A 18 16.67 5.53 9.49
N VAL A 19 16.73 4.28 9.02
CA VAL A 19 16.62 3.95 7.60
C VAL A 19 15.21 4.32 7.14
N CYS A 20 15.07 5.45 6.44
CA CYS A 20 13.82 5.85 5.81
C CYS A 20 13.44 4.81 4.75
N THR A 21 12.45 3.96 5.06
CA THR A 21 11.87 2.98 4.13
C THR A 21 10.87 3.59 3.15
N SER A 22 10.71 4.91 3.17
CA SER A 22 9.80 5.64 2.31
C SER A 22 10.27 5.66 0.86
N LYS A 23 9.30 5.76 -0.05
CA LYS A 23 9.53 5.85 -1.50
C LYS A 23 10.37 7.10 -1.81
N LEU A 24 11.55 6.91 -2.40
CA LEU A 24 12.41 8.03 -2.83
C LEU A 24 11.73 8.86 -3.93
N SER A 25 11.72 10.18 -3.73
CA SER A 25 11.26 11.15 -4.74
C SER A 25 12.26 11.22 -5.92
N LYS A 26 11.79 11.68 -7.08
CA LYS A 26 12.64 11.84 -8.27
C LYS A 26 13.87 12.72 -7.99
N ASN A 27 13.69 13.81 -7.24
CA ASN A 27 14.78 14.71 -6.87
C ASN A 27 15.79 14.04 -5.95
N ALA A 28 15.33 13.28 -4.94
CA ALA A 28 16.23 12.54 -4.06
C ALA A 28 17.06 11.51 -4.84
N LYS A 29 16.45 10.79 -5.78
CA LYS A 29 17.15 9.86 -6.67
C LYS A 29 18.26 10.54 -7.49
N GLN A 30 17.97 11.71 -8.04
CA GLN A 30 18.94 12.50 -8.80
C GLN A 30 20.12 12.94 -7.93
N VAL A 31 19.85 13.41 -6.71
CA VAL A 31 20.91 13.82 -5.76
C VAL A 31 21.85 12.66 -5.45
N ILE A 32 21.30 11.48 -5.16
CA ILE A 32 22.09 10.27 -4.87
C ILE A 32 22.93 9.85 -6.09
N ALA A 33 22.35 9.89 -7.29
CA ALA A 33 23.10 9.58 -8.51
C ALA A 33 24.24 10.58 -8.78
N ASN A 34 24.00 11.87 -8.55
CA ASN A 34 25.02 12.91 -8.67
C ASN A 34 26.13 12.76 -7.60
N ALA A 35 25.77 12.31 -6.39
CA ALA A 35 26.74 12.00 -5.34
C ALA A 35 27.62 10.81 -5.73
N TYR A 36 27.03 9.75 -6.30
CA TYR A 36 27.77 8.62 -6.85
C TYR A 36 28.75 9.05 -7.96
N ALA A 37 28.27 9.83 -8.94
CA ALA A 37 29.11 10.32 -10.02
C ALA A 37 30.29 11.16 -9.51
N ARG A 38 30.04 12.08 -8.57
CA ARG A 38 31.10 12.89 -7.93
C ARG A 38 32.11 12.04 -7.18
N THR A 39 31.66 11.07 -6.40
CA THR A 39 32.55 10.17 -5.64
C THR A 39 33.41 9.33 -6.57
N ARG A 40 32.84 8.87 -7.70
CA ARG A 40 33.59 8.11 -8.72
C ARG A 40 34.65 8.95 -9.43
N MET A 41 34.34 10.21 -9.74
CA MET A 41 35.33 11.14 -10.33
C MET A 41 36.46 11.47 -9.36
N ARG A 42 36.15 11.63 -8.07
CA ARG A 42 37.16 11.94 -7.03
C ARG A 42 38.08 10.76 -6.73
N SER A 43 37.62 9.54 -6.91
CA SER A 43 38.38 8.33 -6.59
C SER A 43 38.19 7.24 -7.65
N PRO A 44 38.83 7.39 -8.82
CA PRO A 44 38.68 6.43 -9.93
C PRO A 44 39.31 5.07 -9.64
N ALA A 45 40.35 5.02 -8.79
CA ALA A 45 41.07 3.80 -8.45
C ALA A 45 40.32 2.88 -7.46
N LYS A 46 39.27 3.37 -6.79
CA LYS A 46 38.54 2.60 -5.78
C LYS A 46 37.66 1.53 -6.40
N CYS A 47 37.44 0.44 -5.66
CA CYS A 47 36.50 -0.60 -6.08
C CYS A 47 35.06 -0.05 -6.08
N GLU A 48 34.20 -0.61 -6.93
CA GLU A 48 32.79 -0.18 -6.99
C GLU A 48 32.08 -0.35 -5.63
N GLN A 49 32.38 -1.43 -4.90
CA GLN A 49 31.81 -1.68 -3.58
C GLN A 49 32.18 -0.59 -2.56
N GLU A 50 33.42 -0.10 -2.58
CA GLU A 50 33.88 0.97 -1.71
C GLU A 50 33.19 2.29 -2.04
N VAL A 51 33.03 2.60 -3.33
CA VAL A 51 32.30 3.79 -3.78
C VAL A 51 30.84 3.72 -3.33
N LEU A 52 30.20 2.55 -3.44
CA LEU A 52 28.83 2.36 -2.96
C LEU A 52 28.72 2.50 -1.43
N SER A 53 29.71 2.02 -0.66
CA SER A 53 29.73 2.18 0.81
C SER A 53 29.82 3.65 1.19
N VAL A 54 30.77 4.39 0.61
CA VAL A 54 30.95 5.82 0.88
C VAL A 54 29.67 6.60 0.55
N VAL A 55 29.07 6.36 -0.62
CA VAL A 55 27.83 7.05 -1.01
C VAL A 55 26.67 6.66 -0.10
N SER A 56 26.60 5.41 0.37
CA SER A 56 25.59 4.94 1.32
C SER A 56 25.71 5.66 2.66
N GLU A 57 26.94 5.83 3.15
CA GLU A 57 27.25 6.56 4.39
C GLU A 57 26.91 8.05 4.25
N ASP A 58 27.30 8.68 3.13
CA ASP A 58 27.07 10.10 2.87
C ASP A 58 25.59 10.44 2.69
N THR A 59 24.83 9.55 2.06
CA THR A 59 23.40 9.82 1.72
C THR A 59 22.41 9.19 2.70
N GLY A 60 22.87 8.31 3.60
CA GLY A 60 22.00 7.56 4.52
C GLY A 60 21.07 6.57 3.80
N VAL A 61 21.42 6.15 2.57
CA VAL A 61 20.61 5.25 1.74
C VAL A 61 21.37 3.94 1.53
N SER A 62 20.70 2.81 1.74
CA SER A 62 21.35 1.50 1.62
C SER A 62 22.10 1.32 0.29
N THR A 63 23.26 0.66 0.35
CA THR A 63 24.12 0.32 -0.80
C THR A 63 23.33 -0.34 -1.95
N ARG A 64 22.40 -1.24 -1.63
CA ARG A 64 21.51 -1.89 -2.62
C ARG A 64 20.66 -0.88 -3.40
N THR A 65 20.12 0.12 -2.71
CA THR A 65 19.32 1.17 -3.35
C THR A 65 20.21 2.08 -4.21
N VAL A 66 21.41 2.43 -3.74
CA VAL A 66 22.38 3.22 -4.54
C VAL A 66 22.75 2.48 -5.83
N ALA A 67 23.07 1.18 -5.75
CA ALA A 67 23.36 0.34 -6.92
C ALA A 67 22.18 0.29 -7.90
N LYS A 68 20.95 0.16 -7.38
CA LYS A 68 19.74 0.22 -8.20
C LYS A 68 19.57 1.58 -8.88
N LEU A 69 19.82 2.68 -8.17
CA LEU A 69 19.74 4.03 -8.72
C LEU A 69 20.81 4.30 -9.78
N LYS A 70 22.02 3.77 -9.62
CA LYS A 70 23.05 3.77 -10.67
C LYS A 70 22.51 3.11 -11.94
N ALA A 71 21.94 1.90 -11.82
CA ALA A 71 21.35 1.19 -12.96
C ALA A 71 20.16 1.94 -13.58
N GLU A 72 19.28 2.55 -12.78
CA GLU A 72 18.19 3.40 -13.27
C GLU A 72 18.71 4.64 -14.00
N CYS A 73 19.80 5.25 -13.52
CA CYS A 73 20.43 6.42 -14.13
C CYS A 73 21.05 6.10 -15.49
N LEU A 74 21.72 4.94 -15.63
CA LEU A 74 22.26 4.48 -16.91
C LEU A 74 21.18 4.22 -17.96
N ARG A 75 19.96 3.88 -17.51
CA ARG A 75 18.78 3.69 -18.38
C ARG A 75 18.10 5.01 -18.75
N GLY A 76 18.58 6.15 -18.24
CA GLY A 76 18.18 7.49 -18.64
C GLY A 76 16.96 8.06 -17.93
N ASN A 77 16.19 7.28 -17.17
CA ASN A 77 14.97 7.76 -16.51
C ASN A 77 14.80 7.22 -15.08
N PHE A 78 14.78 8.13 -14.10
CA PHE A 78 14.32 7.82 -12.75
C PHE A 78 12.81 7.58 -12.77
N VAL A 79 12.42 6.30 -12.71
CA VAL A 79 11.02 5.94 -12.59
C VAL A 79 10.55 6.29 -11.18
N SER A 80 9.67 7.28 -11.06
CA SER A 80 8.95 7.53 -9.82
C SER A 80 8.21 6.26 -9.43
N PRO A 81 8.22 5.84 -8.15
CA PRO A 81 7.46 4.67 -7.72
C PRO A 81 6.01 4.83 -8.17
N LYS A 82 5.54 3.93 -9.05
CA LYS A 82 4.15 3.98 -9.52
C LYS A 82 3.27 4.04 -8.27
N ARG A 83 2.39 5.04 -8.20
CA ARG A 83 1.27 4.99 -7.28
C ARG A 83 0.57 3.70 -7.67
N ARG A 84 0.56 2.69 -6.79
CA ARG A 84 -0.37 1.59 -6.98
C ARG A 84 -1.72 2.29 -7.08
N PRO A 85 -2.54 2.01 -8.11
CA PRO A 85 -3.92 2.45 -8.05
C PRO A 85 -4.38 2.00 -6.66
N ARG A 86 -4.84 2.96 -5.85
CA ARG A 86 -5.63 2.58 -4.69
C ARG A 86 -6.74 1.82 -5.36
N ASP A 87 -6.75 0.52 -5.18
CA ASP A 87 -7.80 -0.32 -5.71
C ASP A 87 -9.05 0.21 -5.02
N VAL A 88 -9.76 1.14 -5.66
CA VAL A 88 -10.95 1.77 -5.08
C VAL A 88 -12.03 0.71 -4.91
N THR A 89 -11.87 -0.42 -5.60
CA THR A 89 -12.52 -1.71 -5.42
C THR A 89 -12.16 -2.45 -4.12
N ILE A 90 -11.17 -1.99 -3.34
CA ILE A 90 -10.99 -2.37 -1.93
C ILE A 90 -11.65 -1.32 -1.01
N SER A 91 -12.71 -0.66 -1.45
CA SER A 91 -13.77 -0.25 -0.54
C SER A 91 -14.58 -1.51 -0.22
N SER A 92 -14.10 -2.30 0.75
CA SER A 92 -14.72 -3.53 1.24
C SER A 92 -15.07 -4.55 0.14
N THR A 93 -14.27 -5.61 0.01
CA THR A 93 -14.64 -6.81 -0.74
C THR A 93 -15.98 -7.46 -0.29
N ARG A 94 -16.63 -6.94 0.76
CA ARG A 94 -17.98 -7.35 1.18
C ARG A 94 -19.13 -6.56 0.54
N THR A 95 -18.89 -5.38 -0.04
CA THR A 95 -19.99 -4.48 -0.47
C THR A 95 -20.37 -4.59 -1.94
N VAL A 96 -19.61 -5.34 -2.77
CA VAL A 96 -19.79 -5.35 -4.24
C VAL A 96 -19.87 -6.78 -4.79
N LYS A 97 -20.62 -7.67 -4.15
CA LYS A 97 -20.96 -8.96 -4.78
C LYS A 97 -22.25 -8.90 -5.59
N HIS A 98 -23.21 -8.10 -5.12
CA HIS A 98 -24.55 -8.05 -5.67
C HIS A 98 -24.84 -6.67 -6.22
N ASP A 99 -25.45 -6.61 -7.41
CA ASP A 99 -25.91 -5.36 -7.99
C ASP A 99 -27.00 -4.74 -7.09
N SER A 100 -27.09 -3.43 -7.12
CA SER A 100 -28.14 -2.63 -6.50
C SER A 100 -29.56 -3.19 -6.77
N PHE A 101 -29.78 -3.72 -7.97
CA PHE A 101 -31.02 -4.36 -8.38
C PHE A 101 -31.32 -5.63 -7.56
N THR A 102 -30.30 -6.46 -7.33
CA THR A 102 -30.40 -7.69 -6.53
C THR A 102 -30.72 -7.38 -5.08
N VAL A 103 -30.03 -6.39 -4.49
CA VAL A 103 -30.29 -5.94 -3.12
C VAL A 103 -31.72 -5.40 -2.98
N HIS A 104 -32.21 -4.67 -3.98
CA HIS A 104 -33.57 -4.13 -4.00
C HIS A 104 -34.62 -5.25 -4.06
N ALA A 105 -34.42 -6.26 -4.90
CA ALA A 105 -35.32 -7.41 -4.99
C ALA A 105 -35.42 -8.19 -3.66
N ILE A 106 -34.28 -8.43 -3.00
CA ILE A 106 -34.25 -9.06 -1.66
C ILE A 106 -35.03 -8.21 -0.66
N ARG A 107 -34.83 -6.89 -0.67
CA ARG A 107 -35.52 -5.96 0.24
C ARG A 107 -37.04 -6.01 0.08
N LEU A 108 -37.52 -5.96 -1.16
CA LEU A 108 -38.95 -6.03 -1.45
C LEU A 108 -39.55 -7.35 -1.00
N LYS A 109 -38.83 -8.47 -1.19
CA LYS A 109 -39.32 -9.77 -0.77
C LYS A 109 -39.41 -9.88 0.75
N VAL A 110 -38.38 -9.47 1.47
CA VAL A 110 -38.39 -9.43 2.95
C VAL A 110 -39.55 -8.58 3.46
N GLN A 111 -39.79 -7.40 2.89
CA GLN A 111 -40.94 -6.56 3.23
C GLN A 111 -42.28 -7.26 2.95
N SER A 112 -42.39 -8.00 1.84
CA SER A 112 -43.60 -8.76 1.51
C SER A 112 -43.88 -9.89 2.52
N MET A 113 -42.84 -10.52 3.09
CA MET A 113 -42.98 -11.55 4.12
C MET A 113 -43.49 -10.95 5.43
N TYR A 114 -42.92 -9.81 5.86
CA TYR A 114 -43.43 -9.06 7.01
C TYR A 114 -44.90 -8.64 6.83
N ALA A 115 -45.29 -8.20 5.62
CA ALA A 115 -46.68 -7.84 5.32
C ALA A 115 -47.63 -9.05 5.43
N LYS A 116 -47.15 -10.25 5.10
CA LYS A 116 -47.90 -11.52 5.24
C LYS A 116 -47.84 -12.12 6.65
N ARG A 117 -47.13 -11.48 7.59
CA ARG A 117 -46.85 -11.99 8.95
C ARG A 117 -46.03 -13.29 8.95
N GLU A 118 -45.25 -13.52 7.90
CA GLU A 118 -44.29 -14.62 7.82
C GLU A 118 -42.93 -14.10 8.28
N ILE A 119 -42.24 -14.88 9.15
CA ILE A 119 -40.90 -14.53 9.61
C ILE A 119 -39.91 -14.82 8.47
N PRO A 120 -39.20 -13.80 7.95
CA PRO A 120 -38.19 -14.03 6.93
C PRO A 120 -37.00 -14.77 7.55
N ALA A 121 -36.82 -16.04 7.23
CA ALA A 121 -35.67 -16.82 7.66
C ALA A 121 -34.59 -16.88 6.56
N LEU A 122 -33.34 -17.10 6.96
CA LEU A 122 -32.21 -17.26 6.03
C LEU A 122 -32.45 -18.35 4.97
N ASP A 123 -33.24 -19.38 5.28
CA ASP A 123 -33.57 -20.46 4.34
C ASP A 123 -34.83 -20.20 3.49
N SER A 124 -35.72 -19.30 3.94
CA SER A 124 -36.98 -19.03 3.25
C SER A 124 -36.86 -17.89 2.24
N VAL A 125 -36.03 -16.89 2.53
CA VAL A 125 -35.82 -15.73 1.65
C VAL A 125 -35.23 -16.11 0.28
N PRO A 126 -34.19 -16.96 0.17
CA PRO A 126 -33.68 -17.39 -1.13
C PRO A 126 -34.72 -18.12 -1.96
N LYS A 127 -35.40 -19.10 -1.35
CA LYS A 127 -36.47 -19.87 -2.00
C LYS A 127 -37.61 -18.99 -2.49
N ALA A 128 -37.97 -17.98 -1.71
CA ALA A 128 -39.04 -17.05 -2.04
C ALA A 128 -38.66 -16.13 -3.21
N VAL A 129 -37.39 -15.70 -3.29
CA VAL A 129 -36.93 -14.86 -4.40
C VAL A 129 -36.71 -15.70 -5.66
N HIS A 130 -36.05 -16.87 -5.56
CA HIS A 130 -35.82 -17.78 -6.69
C HIS A 130 -37.11 -18.30 -7.35
N GLY A 131 -38.24 -18.25 -6.66
CA GLY A 131 -39.55 -18.57 -7.23
C GLY A 131 -40.05 -17.54 -8.25
N ASP A 132 -39.49 -16.33 -8.25
CA ASP A 132 -39.78 -15.28 -9.22
C ASP A 132 -38.79 -15.42 -10.40
N ASN A 133 -39.27 -15.77 -11.60
CA ASN A 133 -38.46 -16.16 -12.78
C ASN A 133 -37.43 -15.12 -13.25
N ASP A 134 -37.53 -13.87 -12.82
CA ASP A 134 -36.64 -12.76 -13.19
C ASP A 134 -35.59 -12.42 -12.12
N SER A 135 -35.47 -13.24 -11.07
CA SER A 135 -34.60 -12.92 -9.95
C SER A 135 -33.19 -13.51 -10.06
N PRO A 136 -32.16 -12.77 -9.59
CA PRO A 136 -30.80 -13.27 -9.53
C PRO A 136 -30.65 -14.40 -8.52
N ASN A 137 -29.80 -15.38 -8.84
CA ASN A 137 -29.54 -16.52 -7.96
C ASN A 137 -28.55 -16.13 -6.84
N PHE A 138 -28.97 -16.16 -5.58
CA PHE A 138 -28.12 -15.88 -4.41
C PHE A 138 -28.16 -17.01 -3.36
N THR A 139 -27.12 -17.07 -2.54
CA THR A 139 -26.93 -18.09 -1.49
C THR A 139 -27.20 -17.54 -0.08
N ASN A 140 -27.34 -18.41 0.92
CA ASN A 140 -27.54 -17.99 2.32
C ASN A 140 -26.42 -17.08 2.84
N ASN A 141 -25.18 -17.30 2.39
CA ASN A 141 -24.03 -16.47 2.76
C ASN A 141 -24.17 -15.04 2.24
N ASP A 142 -24.82 -14.87 1.09
CA ASP A 142 -25.08 -13.56 0.49
C ASP A 142 -26.11 -12.78 1.30
N LEU A 143 -27.12 -13.45 1.88
CA LEU A 143 -28.12 -12.79 2.73
C LEU A 143 -27.55 -12.28 4.04
N VAL A 144 -26.66 -13.04 4.69
CA VAL A 144 -25.97 -12.59 5.90
C VAL A 144 -25.16 -11.33 5.61
N GLU A 145 -24.47 -11.32 4.47
CA GLU A 145 -23.68 -10.17 4.02
C GLU A 145 -24.56 -8.96 3.67
N VAL A 146 -25.71 -9.16 3.02
CA VAL A 146 -26.66 -8.10 2.72
C VAL A 146 -27.32 -7.55 4.00
N ASN A 147 -27.59 -8.37 5.01
CA ASN A 147 -28.13 -7.93 6.30
C ASN A 147 -27.15 -6.99 7.01
N GLU A 148 -25.88 -7.38 7.12
CA GLU A 148 -24.85 -6.58 7.78
C GLU A 148 -24.51 -5.28 7.05
N VAL A 149 -24.52 -5.30 5.70
CA VAL A 149 -24.09 -4.16 4.90
C VAL A 149 -25.24 -3.17 4.64
N HIS A 150 -26.45 -3.68 4.42
CA HIS A 150 -27.60 -2.87 3.97
C HIS A 150 -28.70 -2.75 5.04
N GLY A 151 -28.52 -3.34 6.23
CA GLY A 151 -29.48 -3.28 7.33
C GLY A 151 -30.81 -3.96 7.02
N ILE A 152 -30.79 -4.99 6.17
CA ILE A 152 -31.98 -5.79 5.87
C ILE A 152 -32.12 -6.88 6.93
N HIS A 153 -32.97 -6.64 7.93
CA HIS A 153 -33.26 -7.60 8.99
C HIS A 153 -34.09 -8.79 8.46
N VAL A 154 -33.37 -9.84 8.08
CA VAL A 154 -33.88 -11.20 7.90
C VAL A 154 -33.81 -11.89 9.25
#